data_AF-A0A534NFC6-F1
#
_entry.id   AF-A0A534NFC6-F1
#
_cell.length_a   1.000
_cell.length_b   1.000
_cell.length_c   1.000
_cell.angle_alpha   90.00
_cell.angle_beta   90.00
_cell.angle_gamma   90.00
#
_symmetry.space_group_name_H-M   'P 1'
#
loop_
_entity.id
_entity.type
_entity.pdbx_description
1 polymer ?
#
loop_
_entity_poly.entity_id
_entity_poly.type
_entity_poly.pdbx_seq_one_letter_code
_entity_poly.pdbx_strand_id
1 'polypeptide(L)' 'MVGIDIVNFPNTVLIVDDEPIVVQVLQRVLPRQGLRVTSVSNAEEATDVLQRENFGCMLVDKNLPGR' A
#
# COMPACT_ATOMS: atom_id res chain seq x y z
N MET A 1 -2.79 -33.06 4.49
CA MET A 1 -2.23 -31.69 4.58
C MET A 1 -3.07 -30.84 3.64
N VAL A 2 -4.07 -30.15 4.18
CA VAL A 2 -4.91 -29.26 3.36
C VAL A 2 -4.02 -28.10 2.96
N GLY A 3 -3.60 -28.08 1.70
CA GLY A 3 -2.96 -26.92 1.12
C GLY A 3 -3.97 -25.79 1.22
N ILE A 4 -3.67 -24.81 2.04
CA ILE A 4 -4.38 -23.53 1.97
C ILE A 4 -4.01 -23.01 0.59
N ASP A 5 -4.93 -23.10 -0.36
CA ASP A 5 -4.83 -22.32 -1.59
C ASP A 5 -4.81 -20.86 -1.13
N ILE A 6 -3.61 -20.29 -1.03
CA ILE A 6 -3.43 -18.87 -0.76
C ILE A 6 -3.93 -18.19 -2.03
N VAL A 7 -5.23 -17.94 -2.03
CA VAL A 7 -6.01 -17.24 -3.05
C VAL A 7 -5.14 -16.12 -3.59
N ASN A 8 -5.01 -16.06 -4.92
CA ASN A 8 -4.16 -15.15 -5.69
C ASN A 8 -4.26 -13.69 -5.20
N PHE A 9 -3.53 -13.36 -4.14
CA PHE A 9 -3.63 -12.07 -3.46
C PHE A 9 -2.93 -11.04 -4.34
N PRO A 10 -3.58 -9.92 -4.70
CA PRO A 10 -2.95 -8.95 -5.56
C PRO A 10 -1.64 -8.50 -4.95
N ASN A 11 -0.55 -8.60 -5.70
CA ASN A 11 0.78 -8.18 -5.23
C ASN A 11 0.93 -6.65 -5.23
N THR A 12 -0.16 -5.89 -5.23
CA THR A 12 -0.19 -4.42 -5.21
C THR A 12 -0.44 -3.92 -3.80
N VAL A 13 0.40 -2.99 -3.35
CA VAL A 13 0.31 -2.33 -2.04
C VAL A 13 0.16 -0.83 -2.24
N LEU A 14 -0.82 -0.23 -1.57
CA LEU A 14 -0.96 1.21 -1.44
C LEU A 14 -0.36 1.66 -0.10
N ILE A 15 0.54 2.64 -0.12
CA ILE A 15 1.08 3.30 1.07
C ILE A 15 0.44 4.68 1.19
N VAL A 16 -0.07 5.02 2.36
CA VAL A 16 -0.66 6.33 2.69
C VAL A 16 0.09 6.88 3.90
N ASP A 17 1.08 7.73 3.66
CA ASP A 17 1.99 8.25 4.68
C ASP A 17 2.56 9.59 4.22
N ASP A 18 2.49 10.62 5.06
CA ASP A 18 2.99 11.96 4.76
C ASP A 18 4.49 12.13 5.08
N GLU A 19 5.11 11.16 5.76
CA GLU A 19 6.53 11.16 6.10
C GLU A 19 7.38 10.57 4.96
N PRO A 20 8.17 11.39 4.23
CA PRO A 20 8.87 10.92 3.03
C PRO A 20 9.90 9.82 3.31
N ILE A 21 10.46 9.79 4.53
CA ILE A 21 11.45 8.81 4.94
C ILE A 21 10.81 7.42 5.06
N VAL A 22 9.61 7.33 5.64
CA VAL A 22 8.86 6.07 5.76
C VAL A 22 8.51 5.55 4.36
N VAL A 23 7.94 6.41 3.52
CA VAL A 23 7.59 6.06 2.14
C VAL A 23 8.81 5.53 1.37
N GLN A 24 9.96 6.21 1.45
CA GLN A 24 11.19 5.77 0.78
C GLN A 24 11.69 4.40 1.25
N VAL A 25 11.59 4.10 2.55
CA VAL A 25 11.99 2.80 3.09
C VAL A 25 11.07 1.71 2.54
N LEU A 26 9.76 1.92 2.61
CA LEU A 26 8.77 0.95 2.15
C LEU A 26 8.85 0.71 0.63
N GLN A 27 9.04 1.76 -0.16
CA GLN A 27 9.27 1.66 -1.61
C GLN A 27 10.56 0.90 -1.96
N ARG A 28 11.56 0.84 -1.07
CA ARG A 28 12.77 0.03 -1.29
C ARG A 28 12.62 -1.42 -0.85
N VAL A 29 11.86 -1.67 0.23
CA VAL A 29 11.78 -2.99 0.85
C VAL A 29 10.72 -3.87 0.18
N LEU A 30 9.52 -3.35 -0.06
CA LEU A 30 8.39 -4.14 -0.55
C LEU A 30 8.59 -4.69 -1.97
N PRO A 31 9.17 -3.95 -2.94
CA PRO A 31 9.45 -4.51 -4.26
C PRO A 31 10.44 -5.67 -4.26
N ARG A 32 11.35 -5.73 -3.27
CA ARG A 32 12.26 -6.87 -3.10
C ARG A 32 11.53 -8.16 -2.67
N GLN A 33 10.29 -8.04 -2.19
CA GLN A 33 9.41 -9.16 -1.86
C GLN A 33 8.43 -9.50 -3.00
N GLY A 34 8.59 -8.91 -4.19
CA GLY A 34 7.71 -9.14 -5.34
C GLY A 34 6.41 -8.32 -5.34
N LEU A 35 6.32 -7.30 -4.48
CA LEU A 35 5.17 -6.40 -4.38
C LEU A 35 5.35 -5.17 -5.28
N ARG A 36 4.29 -4.79 -6.00
CA ARG A 36 4.19 -3.49 -6.67
C ARG A 36 3.64 -2.47 -5.67
N VAL A 37 4.26 -1.30 -5.60
CA VAL A 37 3.95 -0.28 -4.60
C VAL A 37 3.49 0.99 -5.28
N THR A 38 2.36 1.52 -4.83
CA THR A 38 1.91 2.89 -5.08
C THR A 38 1.91 3.62 -3.75
N SER A 39 2.30 4.89 -3.71
CA SER A 39 2.28 5.69 -2.49
C SER A 39 1.63 7.04 -2.71
N VAL A 40 0.89 7.50 -1.72
CA VAL A 40 0.23 8.81 -1.66
C VAL A 40 0.47 9.42 -0.29
N SER A 41 0.27 10.74 -0.17
CA SER A 41 0.65 11.49 1.04
C SER A 41 -0.53 11.91 1.91
N ASN A 42 -1.77 11.65 1.47
CA ASN A 42 -2.98 12.03 2.19
C ASN A 42 -4.16 11.10 1.83
N ALA A 43 -5.24 11.20 2.60
CA ALA A 43 -6.42 10.36 2.47
C ALA A 43 -7.24 10.64 1.20
N GLU A 44 -7.24 11.89 0.73
CA GLU A 44 -7.92 12.30 -0.50
C GLU A 44 -7.28 11.63 -1.72
N GLU A 45 -5.95 11.70 -1.84
CA GLU A 45 -5.19 11.00 -2.89
C GLU A 45 -5.38 9.48 -2.81
N ALA A 46 -5.43 8.91 -1.59
CA ALA A 46 -5.69 7.48 -1.40
C ALA A 46 -7.07 7.10 -1.94
N THR A 47 -8.09 7.91 -1.65
CA THR A 47 -9.46 7.71 -2.13
C THR A 47 -9.52 7.77 -3.66
N ASP A 48 -8.87 8.76 -4.27
CA ASP A 48 -8.82 8.92 -5.73
C ASP A 48 -8.15 7.73 -6.43
N VAL A 49 -7.09 7.18 -5.83
CA VAL A 49 -6.37 6.01 -6.36
C VAL A 49 -7.19 4.73 -6.18
N LEU A 50 -7.82 4.54 -5.02
CA LEU A 50 -8.67 3.38 -4.73
C LEU A 50 -9.93 3.30 -5.63
N GLN A 51 -10.39 4.44 -6.17
CA GLN A 51 -11.49 4.45 -7.15
C GLN A 51 -11.07 3.94 -8.54
N ARG A 52 -9.77 3.95 -8.85
CA ARG A 52 -9.24 3.62 -10.19
C ARG A 52 -8.57 2.26 -10.24
N GLU A 53 -8.00 1.81 -9.12
CA GLU A 53 -7.17 0.61 -9.04
C GLU A 53 -7.48 -0.23 -7.79
N ASN A 54 -7.36 -1.55 -7.93
CA ASN A 54 -7.49 -2.48 -6.80
C ASN A 54 -6.12 -2.80 -6.18
N PHE A 55 -6.06 -2.75 -4.86
CA PHE A 55 -4.89 -3.13 -4.07
C PHE A 55 -5.17 -4.38 -3.26
N GLY A 56 -4.17 -5.24 -3.11
CA GLY A 56 -4.27 -6.39 -2.21
C GLY A 56 -4.23 -5.92 -0.76
N CYS A 57 -3.35 -4.97 -0.46
CA CYS A 57 -3.16 -4.42 0.88
C CYS A 57 -2.95 -2.91 0.85
N MET A 58 -3.29 -2.24 1.95
CA MET A 58 -3.01 -0.84 2.18
C MET A 58 -2.28 -0.68 3.52
N LEU A 59 -1.18 0.08 3.52
CA LEU A 59 -0.44 0.51 4.71
C LEU A 59 -0.75 1.99 4.93
N VAL A 60 -1.38 2.32 6.05
CA VAL A 60 -1.84 3.68 6.35
C VAL A 60 -1.19 4.16 7.64
N ASP A 61 -0.60 5.35 7.63
CA ASP A 61 -0.17 6.00 8.86
C ASP A 61 -1.38 6.35 9.72
N LYS A 62 -1.31 5.96 11.00
CA LYS A 62 -2.34 6.30 11.99
C LYS A 62 -2.38 7.81 12.25
N ASN A 63 -1.23 8.48 12.21
CA ASN A 63 -1.14 9.90 12.54
C ASN A 63 -1.30 10.80 11.32
N LEU A 64 -1.72 10.23 10.18
CA LEU A 64 -1.94 10.96 8.95
C LEU A 64 -2.90 12.12 9.23
N PRO A 65 -2.48 13.37 8.97
CA PRO A 65 -3.36 14.51 9.13
C PRO A 65 -4.52 14.39 8.14
N GLY A 66 -5.73 14.62 8.64
CA GLY A 66 -6.97 14.54 7.86
C GLY A 66 -7.97 15.55 8.37
N ARG A 67 -8.96 15.88 7.52
CA ARG A 67 -10.08 16.73 7.89
C ARG A 67 -11.25 15.91 8.45
#